data_AF-A0A813ESN9-F1
#
_entry.id   AF-A0A813ESN9-F1
#
_cell.length_a   1.000
_cell.length_b   1.000
_cell.length_c   1.000
_cell.angle_alpha   90.00
_cell.angle_beta   90.00
_cell.angle_gamma   90.00
#
_symmetry.space_group_name_H-M   'P 1'
#
loop_
_entity.id
_entity.type
_entity.pdbx_description
1 polymer ?
#
loop_
_entity_poly.entity_id
_entity_poly.type
_entity_poly.pdbx_seq_one_letter_code
_entity_poly.pdbx_strand_id
1 'polypeptide(L)'
;MLGGSYSACYCADFEANAPRSNYFDSADPLLYTTCDADNEFTHPAGVVVVRGADGGQHFECVKNASCSFTVTGYSLNKADGVQVIPYDYRLQFAPTCTAGTPATPYFTEARSGALGSGSGVVQIFQVGIGEIQNTYTVCYCARFDKDVWGVLPTSGTAMCDEDVEFSHQAATLVVRGGISDELYRCHRGSPCVITVSGWALQSTDRLRVVAYGASCKSIASSV
;
A
#
# COMPACT_ATOMS: atom_id res chain seq x y z
N MET A 1 -14.21 2.33 -2.06
CA MET A 1 -14.74 3.63 -1.60
C MET A 1 -13.56 4.51 -1.23
N LEU A 2 -13.65 5.82 -1.46
CA LEU A 2 -12.63 6.75 -0.95
C LEU A 2 -12.75 6.84 0.58
N GLY A 3 -11.69 7.30 1.23
CA GLY A 3 -11.77 7.64 2.65
C GLY A 3 -12.75 8.79 2.88
N GLY A 4 -13.59 8.69 3.90
CA GLY A 4 -14.56 9.73 4.22
C GLY A 4 -15.68 9.29 5.16
N SER A 5 -16.54 10.26 5.50
CA SER A 5 -17.80 10.01 6.20
C SER A 5 -18.96 10.12 5.22
N TYR A 6 -19.79 9.09 5.16
CA TYR A 6 -20.92 8.96 4.26
C TYR A 6 -22.21 8.82 5.06
N SER A 7 -23.27 9.52 4.68
CA SER A 7 -24.59 9.28 5.26
C SER A 7 -25.16 7.95 4.75
N ALA A 8 -25.57 7.09 5.67
CA ALA A 8 -26.36 5.92 5.35
C ALA A 8 -27.83 6.32 5.37
N CYS A 9 -28.52 6.04 4.28
CA CYS A 9 -29.96 6.18 4.18
C CYS A 9 -30.61 4.80 4.06
N TYR A 10 -31.84 4.68 4.53
CA TYR A 10 -32.62 3.44 4.56
C TYR A 10 -33.94 3.65 3.82
N CYS A 11 -34.37 2.59 3.14
CA CYS A 11 -35.67 2.45 2.52
C CYS A 11 -36.35 1.22 3.16
N ALA A 12 -37.56 1.42 3.67
CA ALA A 12 -38.36 0.33 4.22
C ALA A 12 -39.22 -0.25 3.09
N ASP A 13 -39.01 -1.52 2.78
CA ASP A 13 -39.94 -2.29 1.95
C ASP A 13 -41.30 -2.36 2.68
N PHE A 14 -42.33 -1.74 2.10
CA PHE A 14 -43.68 -1.70 2.65
C PHE A 14 -44.67 -2.58 1.88
N GLU A 15 -44.21 -3.40 0.93
CA GLU A 15 -45.13 -4.28 0.20
C GLU A 15 -45.49 -5.54 1.02
N ALA A 16 -46.40 -5.36 1.98
CA ALA A 16 -46.84 -6.41 2.90
C ALA A 16 -47.51 -7.63 2.23
N ASN A 17 -47.76 -7.61 0.91
CA ASN A 17 -48.47 -8.68 0.18
C ASN A 17 -47.91 -9.00 -1.22
N ALA A 18 -46.79 -8.42 -1.66
CA ALA A 18 -46.20 -8.79 -2.95
C ALA A 18 -45.36 -10.07 -2.78
N PRO A 19 -45.55 -11.11 -3.64
CA PRO A 19 -44.69 -12.29 -3.60
C PRO A 19 -43.26 -11.84 -3.85
N ARG A 20 -42.34 -12.17 -2.93
CA ARG A 20 -40.90 -11.93 -3.06
C ARG A 20 -40.37 -12.68 -4.29
N SER A 21 -40.46 -12.05 -5.46
CA SER A 21 -39.82 -12.54 -6.68
C SER A 21 -38.39 -12.01 -6.63
N ASN A 22 -37.43 -12.90 -6.42
CA ASN A 22 -36.02 -12.55 -6.54
C ASN A 22 -35.79 -12.08 -7.98
N TYR A 23 -35.19 -10.89 -8.14
CA TYR A 23 -34.93 -10.15 -9.39
C TYR A 23 -34.41 -10.96 -10.60
N PHE A 24 -33.96 -12.21 -10.40
CA PHE A 24 -33.50 -13.08 -11.48
C PHE A 24 -34.60 -13.84 -12.24
N ASP A 25 -35.88 -13.77 -11.84
CA ASP A 25 -36.92 -14.68 -12.36
C ASP A 25 -38.23 -14.05 -12.84
N SER A 26 -38.34 -12.71 -12.95
CA SER A 26 -39.57 -12.08 -13.46
C SER A 26 -39.34 -11.18 -14.68
N ALA A 27 -39.87 -11.62 -15.82
CA ALA A 27 -39.89 -10.90 -17.10
C ALA A 27 -40.99 -9.82 -17.17
N ASP A 28 -41.52 -9.37 -16.04
CA ASP A 28 -42.66 -8.44 -15.98
C ASP A 28 -42.21 -7.01 -15.61
N PRO A 29 -42.27 -6.05 -16.56
CA PRO A 29 -41.87 -4.67 -16.34
C PRO A 29 -42.85 -3.85 -15.48
N LEU A 30 -43.89 -4.47 -14.90
CA LEU A 30 -44.89 -3.79 -14.06
C LEU A 30 -44.82 -4.13 -12.57
N LEU A 31 -43.84 -4.91 -12.12
CA LEU A 31 -43.55 -5.13 -10.70
C LEU A 31 -42.69 -3.97 -10.17
N TYR A 32 -43.32 -3.02 -9.47
CA TYR A 32 -42.63 -1.98 -8.72
C TYR A 32 -41.79 -2.63 -7.62
N THR A 33 -40.47 -2.67 -7.79
CA THR A 33 -39.55 -3.13 -6.76
C THR A 33 -39.17 -1.97 -5.86
N THR A 34 -39.75 -1.87 -4.67
CA THR A 34 -39.35 -0.82 -3.72
C THR A 34 -37.88 -0.92 -3.34
N CYS A 35 -37.22 0.22 -3.14
CA CYS A 35 -35.82 0.36 -2.73
C CYS A 35 -34.80 0.01 -3.82
N ASP A 36 -35.12 0.31 -5.08
CA ASP A 36 -34.25 0.11 -6.25
C ASP A 36 -33.68 1.41 -6.83
N ALA A 37 -34.26 2.56 -6.46
CA ALA A 37 -33.79 3.89 -6.88
C ALA A 37 -33.23 4.70 -5.71
N ASP A 38 -32.16 5.47 -5.96
CA ASP A 38 -31.49 6.28 -4.94
C ASP A 38 -32.43 7.26 -4.22
N ASN A 39 -33.47 7.74 -4.89
CA ASN A 39 -34.44 8.68 -4.34
C ASN A 39 -35.44 8.03 -3.35
N GLU A 40 -35.47 6.71 -3.23
CA GLU A 40 -36.33 5.98 -2.30
C GLU A 40 -35.70 5.83 -0.91
N PHE A 41 -34.38 6.08 -0.79
CA PHE A 41 -33.64 6.05 0.47
C PHE A 41 -33.80 7.38 1.23
N THR A 42 -35.00 7.63 1.74
CA THR A 42 -35.35 8.91 2.37
C THR A 42 -35.10 8.95 3.88
N HIS A 43 -34.91 7.82 4.55
CA HIS A 43 -34.77 7.77 6.01
C HIS A 43 -33.31 7.77 6.43
N PRO A 44 -32.85 8.68 7.32
CA PRO A 44 -31.48 8.63 7.82
C PRO A 44 -31.27 7.38 8.69
N ALA A 45 -30.30 6.55 8.31
CA ALA A 45 -29.94 5.31 9.00
C ALA A 45 -28.65 5.44 9.83
N GLY A 46 -27.81 6.43 9.53
CA GLY A 46 -26.59 6.72 10.28
C GLY A 46 -25.48 7.32 9.44
N VAL A 47 -24.24 7.16 9.91
CA VAL A 47 -23.01 7.59 9.22
C VAL A 47 -22.07 6.40 9.10
N VAL A 48 -21.58 6.15 7.89
CA VAL A 48 -20.51 5.19 7.58
C VAL A 48 -19.20 5.95 7.48
N VAL A 49 -18.21 5.55 8.28
CA VAL A 49 -16.87 6.13 8.23
C VAL A 49 -15.94 5.12 7.56
N VAL A 50 -15.47 5.46 6.36
CA VAL A 50 -14.45 4.69 5.64
C VAL A 50 -13.11 5.32 5.95
N ARG A 51 -12.29 4.60 6.71
CA ARG A 51 -10.93 5.02 7.08
C ARG A 51 -9.88 4.23 6.30
N GLY A 52 -8.69 4.81 6.18
CA GLY A 52 -7.53 4.14 5.64
C GLY A 52 -6.72 5.02 4.70
N ALA A 53 -5.62 4.46 4.20
CA ALA A 53 -4.76 5.10 3.22
C ALA A 53 -5.51 5.40 1.90
N ASP A 54 -5.22 6.52 1.27
CA ASP A 54 -5.64 6.74 -0.11
C ASP A 54 -4.85 5.79 -1.02
N GLY A 55 -5.54 5.13 -1.95
CA GLY A 55 -4.89 4.22 -2.89
C GLY A 55 -4.17 4.95 -4.02
N GLY A 56 -3.20 4.27 -4.65
CA GLY A 56 -2.51 4.78 -5.85
C GLY A 56 -1.42 5.82 -5.59
N GLN A 57 -0.93 5.94 -4.35
CA GLN A 57 0.23 6.78 -4.04
C GLN A 57 1.51 6.20 -4.66
N HIS A 58 2.54 7.02 -4.81
CA HIS A 58 3.82 6.62 -5.41
C HIS A 58 5.00 7.08 -4.57
N PHE A 59 5.90 6.16 -4.24
CA PHE A 59 7.09 6.42 -3.43
C PHE A 59 8.35 5.89 -4.09
N GLU A 60 9.47 6.57 -3.84
CA GLU A 60 10.79 6.16 -4.33
C GLU A 60 11.76 6.00 -3.16
N CYS A 61 12.52 4.90 -3.20
CA CYS A 61 13.62 4.62 -2.29
C CYS A 61 14.87 4.26 -3.08
N VAL A 62 16.05 4.36 -2.45
CA VAL A 62 17.32 4.01 -3.08
C VAL A 62 17.78 2.66 -2.53
N LYS A 63 18.23 1.78 -3.43
CA LYS A 63 18.83 0.49 -3.06
C LYS A 63 19.93 0.68 -2.02
N ASN A 64 19.94 -0.17 -0.99
CA ASN A 64 20.88 -0.15 0.13
C ASN A 64 20.86 1.12 0.99
N ALA A 65 19.81 1.94 0.90
CA ALA A 65 19.54 3.07 1.79
C ALA A 65 18.27 2.82 2.62
N SER A 66 18.15 3.51 3.76
CA SER A 66 16.90 3.48 4.55
C SER A 66 15.75 4.07 3.73
N CYS A 67 14.60 3.41 3.79
CA CYS A 67 13.41 3.69 3.03
C CYS A 67 12.28 4.07 3.99
N SER A 68 11.92 5.35 3.98
CA SER A 68 10.73 5.86 4.67
C SER A 68 9.89 6.67 3.70
N PHE A 69 8.57 6.62 3.88
CA PHE A 69 7.62 7.31 3.03
C PHE A 69 6.40 7.73 3.85
N THR A 70 5.66 8.69 3.29
CA THR A 70 4.51 9.31 3.94
C THR A 70 3.24 8.90 3.21
N VAL A 71 2.35 8.20 3.90
CA VAL A 71 1.05 7.78 3.39
C VAL A 71 0.00 8.81 3.81
N THR A 72 -0.79 9.24 2.85
CA THR A 72 -1.96 10.09 3.05
C THR A 72 -3.25 9.25 3.04
N GLY A 73 -4.32 9.75 3.66
CA GLY A 73 -5.60 9.05 3.73
C GLY A 73 -6.60 9.73 4.67
N TYR A 74 -7.60 8.97 5.09
CA TYR A 74 -8.66 9.46 5.98
C TYR A 74 -8.71 8.70 7.29
N SER A 75 -8.73 9.43 8.41
CA SER A 75 -8.78 8.88 9.77
C SER A 75 -7.70 7.82 10.06
N LEU A 76 -6.46 8.09 9.61
CA LEU A 76 -5.29 7.27 9.85
C LEU A 76 -4.92 7.25 11.35
N ASN A 77 -4.33 6.16 11.81
CA ASN A 77 -3.94 5.92 13.19
C ASN A 77 -2.46 5.52 13.29
N LYS A 78 -1.79 5.91 14.37
CA LYS A 78 -0.43 5.47 14.71
C LYS A 78 -0.28 3.94 14.87
N ALA A 79 -1.40 3.24 15.03
CA ALA A 79 -1.45 1.80 15.19
C ALA A 79 -1.59 1.08 13.83
N ASP A 80 -1.84 1.82 12.74
CA ASP A 80 -1.91 1.26 11.40
C ASP A 80 -0.56 0.68 10.95
N GLY A 81 -0.61 -0.23 10.00
CA GLY A 81 0.56 -0.89 9.45
C GLY A 81 0.61 -0.81 7.93
N VAL A 82 1.82 -0.95 7.40
CA VAL A 82 2.08 -1.26 5.99
C VAL A 82 2.87 -2.55 5.85
N GLN A 83 2.68 -3.19 4.71
CA GLN A 83 3.42 -4.35 4.26
C GLN A 83 3.83 -4.15 2.80
N VAL A 84 5.11 -4.36 2.52
CA VAL A 84 5.65 -4.32 1.16
C VAL A 84 5.60 -5.74 0.60
N ILE A 85 5.01 -5.90 -0.57
CA ILE A 85 4.95 -7.16 -1.32
C ILE A 85 5.55 -6.97 -2.72
N PRO A 86 5.97 -8.04 -3.41
CA PRO A 86 6.38 -7.95 -4.81
C PRO A 86 5.25 -7.38 -5.68
N TYR A 87 5.60 -6.52 -6.64
CA TYR A 87 4.63 -6.02 -7.61
C TYR A 87 4.30 -7.10 -8.65
N ASP A 88 3.02 -7.43 -8.82
CA ASP A 88 2.57 -8.36 -9.87
C ASP A 88 2.25 -7.62 -11.17
N TYR A 89 3.17 -7.68 -12.13
CA TYR A 89 3.02 -7.06 -13.45
C TYR A 89 1.95 -7.73 -14.33
N ARG A 90 1.46 -8.91 -13.96
CA ARG A 90 0.43 -9.64 -14.71
C ARG A 90 -0.97 -9.16 -14.38
N LEU A 91 -1.16 -8.64 -13.16
CA LEU A 91 -2.44 -8.19 -12.63
C LEU A 91 -2.66 -6.69 -12.86
N GLN A 92 -2.32 -6.19 -14.07
CA GLN A 92 -2.28 -4.77 -14.46
C GLN A 92 -3.43 -3.86 -13.97
N PHE A 93 -4.56 -4.41 -13.52
CA PHE A 93 -5.75 -3.68 -13.08
C PHE A 93 -6.38 -4.16 -11.76
N ALA A 94 -5.81 -5.14 -11.06
CA ALA A 94 -6.37 -5.62 -9.78
C ALA A 94 -5.54 -5.12 -8.59
N PRO A 95 -6.18 -4.77 -7.45
CA PRO A 95 -5.44 -4.49 -6.23
C PRO A 95 -4.59 -5.71 -5.88
N THR A 96 -3.26 -5.58 -5.92
CA THR A 96 -2.34 -6.71 -5.69
C THR A 96 -2.27 -7.11 -4.22
N CYS A 97 -2.86 -6.32 -3.33
CA CYS A 97 -2.97 -6.61 -1.90
C CYS A 97 -4.04 -7.68 -1.67
N THR A 98 -3.73 -8.90 -2.08
CA THR A 98 -4.58 -10.05 -1.82
C THR A 98 -4.29 -10.54 -0.41
N ALA A 99 -5.35 -10.74 0.37
CA ALA A 99 -5.25 -11.24 1.73
C ALA A 99 -4.38 -12.51 1.79
N GLY A 100 -3.34 -12.49 2.63
CA GLY A 100 -2.44 -13.64 2.83
C GLY A 100 -1.19 -13.61 1.94
N THR A 101 -0.98 -12.56 1.15
CA THR A 101 0.27 -12.40 0.38
C THR A 101 1.42 -12.02 1.32
N PRO A 102 2.49 -12.82 1.42
CA PRO A 102 3.57 -12.56 2.38
C PRO A 102 4.39 -11.32 2.03
N ALA A 103 4.90 -10.65 3.08
CA ALA A 103 5.85 -9.55 2.93
C ALA A 103 7.10 -10.01 2.16
N THR A 104 7.65 -9.13 1.32
CA THR A 104 8.87 -9.46 0.56
C THR A 104 10.09 -9.56 1.48
N PRO A 105 11.02 -10.51 1.26
CA PRO A 105 12.25 -10.60 2.05
C PRO A 105 13.31 -9.56 1.65
N TYR A 106 13.05 -8.72 0.64
CA TYR A 106 14.04 -7.77 0.08
C TYR A 106 14.12 -6.44 0.84
N PHE A 107 13.44 -6.35 1.98
CA PHE A 107 13.49 -5.23 2.90
C PHE A 107 13.83 -5.75 4.29
N THR A 108 14.67 -5.03 5.03
CA THR A 108 14.99 -5.39 6.41
C THR A 108 13.76 -5.31 7.33
N GLU A 109 12.79 -4.45 7.01
CA GLU A 109 11.52 -4.30 7.73
C GLU A 109 10.36 -4.22 6.74
N ALA A 110 10.13 -5.29 5.99
CA ALA A 110 9.08 -5.33 4.96
C ALA A 110 7.65 -5.13 5.49
N ARG A 111 7.45 -5.29 6.81
CA ARG A 111 6.23 -4.91 7.53
C ARG A 111 6.59 -3.88 8.60
N SER A 112 5.81 -2.81 8.67
CA SER A 112 6.10 -1.69 9.56
C SER A 112 4.84 -1.02 10.07
N GLY A 113 4.83 -0.63 11.35
CA GLY A 113 3.80 0.22 11.92
C GLY A 113 4.04 1.69 11.60
N ALA A 114 3.02 2.53 11.77
CA ALA A 114 3.19 3.97 11.62
C ALA A 114 4.18 4.51 12.67
N LEU A 115 5.10 5.37 12.22
CA LEU A 115 5.93 6.16 13.09
C LEU A 115 5.02 7.17 13.82
N GLY A 116 5.12 7.23 15.15
CA GLY A 116 4.21 7.98 16.03
C GLY A 116 4.16 9.51 15.84
N SER A 117 4.70 10.05 14.74
CA SER A 117 4.75 11.46 14.37
C SER A 117 3.65 11.90 13.38
N GLY A 118 2.75 11.02 12.97
CA GLY A 118 1.67 11.34 12.02
C GLY A 118 0.40 11.98 12.63
N SER A 119 -0.57 12.26 11.77
CA SER A 119 -1.90 12.79 12.05
C SER A 119 -3.00 11.85 11.51
N GLY A 120 -4.27 12.20 11.72
CA GLY A 120 -5.42 11.49 11.14
C GLY A 120 -5.49 11.51 9.61
N VAL A 121 -4.62 12.26 8.92
CA VAL A 121 -4.64 12.40 7.45
C VAL A 121 -3.33 11.98 6.81
N VAL A 122 -2.27 11.86 7.62
CA VAL A 122 -0.90 11.62 7.17
C VAL A 122 -0.17 10.74 8.17
N GLN A 123 0.39 9.62 7.76
CA GLN A 123 1.24 8.77 8.60
C GLN A 123 2.56 8.47 7.89
N ILE A 124 3.64 8.35 8.66
CA ILE A 124 4.96 8.03 8.11
C ILE A 124 5.27 6.56 8.43
N PHE A 125 5.79 5.83 7.46
CA PHE A 125 6.20 4.44 7.63
C PHE A 125 7.68 4.28 7.24
N GLN A 126 8.38 3.38 7.91
CA GLN A 126 9.77 3.05 7.61
C GLN A 126 9.88 1.54 7.40
N VAL A 127 10.26 1.14 6.18
CA VAL A 127 10.36 -0.28 5.78
C VAL A 127 11.82 -0.77 5.76
N GLY A 128 12.69 -0.07 6.48
CA GLY A 128 14.11 -0.41 6.58
C GLY A 128 14.87 -0.21 5.28
N ILE A 129 15.79 -1.11 4.95
CA ILE A 129 16.67 -1.01 3.77
C ILE A 129 16.16 -1.91 2.64
N GLY A 130 15.92 -1.34 1.45
CA GLY A 130 15.59 -2.10 0.24
C GLY A 130 16.85 -2.64 -0.44
N GLU A 131 17.03 -3.96 -0.46
CA GLU A 131 18.26 -4.61 -0.97
C GLU A 131 18.25 -4.83 -2.48
N ILE A 132 17.06 -4.93 -3.07
CA ILE A 132 16.89 -5.16 -4.50
C ILE A 132 16.16 -3.98 -5.13
N GLN A 133 16.70 -3.50 -6.25
CA GLN A 133 16.06 -2.51 -7.09
C GLN A 133 14.90 -3.15 -7.87
N ASN A 134 13.67 -2.68 -7.65
CA ASN A 134 12.46 -3.16 -8.32
C ASN A 134 11.27 -2.24 -8.00
N THR A 135 10.12 -2.55 -8.58
CA THR A 135 8.81 -2.03 -8.16
C THR A 135 8.14 -3.01 -7.19
N TYR A 136 7.50 -2.46 -6.17
CA TYR A 136 6.81 -3.16 -5.10
C TYR A 136 5.42 -2.56 -4.89
N THR A 137 4.52 -3.34 -4.29
CA THR A 137 3.24 -2.81 -3.80
C THR A 137 3.32 -2.61 -2.29
N VAL A 138 2.82 -1.47 -1.82
CA VAL A 138 2.59 -1.19 -0.40
C VAL A 138 1.13 -1.47 -0.09
N CYS A 139 0.91 -2.53 0.67
CA CYS A 139 -0.36 -2.89 1.24
C CYS A 139 -0.51 -2.29 2.64
N TYR A 140 -1.72 -1.94 3.00
CA TYR A 140 -2.05 -1.20 4.19
C TYR A 140 -3.09 -1.95 5.01
N CYS A 141 -2.89 -1.92 6.31
CA CYS A 141 -3.79 -2.44 7.31
C CYS A 141 -4.18 -1.29 8.23
N ALA A 142 -5.47 -0.96 8.26
CA ALA A 142 -6.02 -0.04 9.23
C ALA A 142 -6.20 -0.82 10.55
N ARG A 143 -5.51 -0.46 11.63
CA ARG A 143 -5.67 -1.18 12.90
C ARG A 143 -6.94 -0.76 13.61
N PHE A 144 -7.92 -1.65 13.66
CA PHE A 144 -9.21 -1.37 14.29
C PHE A 144 -9.07 -1.66 15.77
N ASP A 145 -8.85 -0.63 16.58
CA ASP A 145 -9.11 -0.77 18.01
C ASP A 145 -10.61 -1.07 18.14
N LYS A 146 -10.95 -2.31 18.50
CA LYS A 146 -12.33 -2.66 18.86
C LYS A 146 -12.65 -1.97 20.19
N ASP A 147 -13.18 -0.76 20.15
CA ASP A 147 -13.71 -0.07 21.33
C ASP A 147 -15.21 0.25 21.24
N VAL A 148 -15.87 0.02 20.10
CA VAL A 148 -17.29 0.37 19.90
C VAL A 148 -18.28 -0.45 20.77
N TRP A 149 -17.86 -1.59 21.35
CA TRP A 149 -18.69 -2.37 22.29
C TRP A 149 -18.01 -2.73 23.62
N GLY A 150 -16.87 -2.11 23.95
CA GLY A 150 -16.18 -2.35 25.22
C GLY A 150 -15.68 -3.79 25.45
N VAL A 151 -15.83 -4.69 24.48
CA VAL A 151 -15.22 -6.02 24.50
C VAL A 151 -13.85 -5.88 23.86
N LEU A 152 -12.86 -5.59 24.70
CA LEU A 152 -11.46 -5.87 24.40
C LEU A 152 -11.39 -7.29 23.82
N PRO A 153 -10.77 -7.52 22.65
CA PRO A 153 -10.51 -8.89 22.24
C PRO A 153 -9.71 -9.54 23.37
N THR A 154 -10.33 -10.51 24.03
CA THR A 154 -9.72 -11.32 25.10
C THR A 154 -8.52 -12.14 24.58
N SER A 155 -8.24 -12.07 23.27
CA SER A 155 -7.04 -12.54 22.59
C SER A 155 -6.68 -11.58 21.44
N GLY A 156 -5.58 -10.82 21.58
CA GLY A 156 -5.14 -9.79 20.65
C GLY A 156 -4.80 -10.30 19.25
N THR A 157 -5.76 -10.30 18.34
CA THR A 157 -5.68 -10.95 17.02
C THR A 157 -6.23 -10.09 15.88
N ALA A 158 -6.03 -8.76 15.95
CA ALA A 158 -6.14 -7.92 14.76
C ALA A 158 -5.14 -6.76 14.86
N MET A 159 -3.84 -7.07 14.84
CA MET A 159 -2.76 -6.11 15.11
C MET A 159 -1.90 -5.81 13.88
N CYS A 160 -2.41 -5.93 12.66
CA CYS A 160 -1.60 -5.74 11.45
C CYS A 160 -0.30 -6.57 11.53
N ASP A 161 -0.44 -7.79 12.03
CA ASP A 161 0.58 -8.77 12.35
C ASP A 161 0.46 -10.04 11.49
N GLU A 162 -0.61 -10.17 10.69
CA GLU A 162 -0.80 -11.25 9.74
C GLU A 162 -0.96 -10.72 8.30
N ASP A 163 -0.47 -11.49 7.32
CA ASP A 163 -0.53 -11.12 5.89
C ASP A 163 -1.97 -10.93 5.37
N VAL A 164 -2.95 -11.58 6.00
CA VAL A 164 -4.37 -11.49 5.65
C VAL A 164 -4.96 -10.10 5.91
N GLU A 165 -4.34 -9.33 6.80
CA GLU A 165 -4.87 -8.03 7.25
C GLU A 165 -4.50 -6.88 6.29
N PHE A 166 -3.49 -7.07 5.45
CA PHE A 166 -2.98 -6.09 4.49
C PHE A 166 -3.70 -6.20 3.15
N SER A 167 -5.00 -5.95 3.15
CA SER A 167 -5.88 -6.13 1.98
C SER A 167 -6.07 -4.88 1.12
N HIS A 168 -5.62 -3.70 1.59
CA HIS A 168 -5.82 -2.44 0.89
C HIS A 168 -4.52 -1.94 0.26
N GLN A 169 -4.52 -1.62 -1.02
CA GLN A 169 -3.33 -1.05 -1.67
C GLN A 169 -3.24 0.44 -1.37
N ALA A 170 -2.21 0.85 -0.63
CA ALA A 170 -1.91 2.25 -0.37
C ALA A 170 -1.07 2.86 -1.51
N ALA A 171 -0.03 2.15 -1.95
CA ALA A 171 0.94 2.75 -2.87
C ALA A 171 1.69 1.74 -3.74
N THR A 172 2.38 2.28 -4.74
CA THR A 172 3.49 1.62 -5.42
C THR A 172 4.81 2.21 -4.90
N LEU A 173 5.75 1.33 -4.55
CA LEU A 173 7.07 1.70 -4.06
C LEU A 173 8.13 1.27 -5.07
N VAL A 174 8.96 2.20 -5.52
CA VAL A 174 10.07 1.92 -6.44
C VAL A 174 11.39 2.01 -5.68
N VAL A 175 12.13 0.91 -5.64
CA VAL A 175 13.53 0.92 -5.19
C VAL A 175 14.40 1.12 -6.43
N ARG A 176 15.00 2.30 -6.54
CA ARG A 176 15.89 2.67 -7.64
C ARG A 176 17.34 2.29 -7.34
N GLY A 177 18.11 1.98 -8.38
CA GLY A 177 19.53 1.70 -8.24
C GLY A 177 20.10 0.82 -9.35
N GLY A 178 21.42 0.72 -9.38
CA GLY A 178 22.14 -0.14 -10.31
C GLY A 178 22.08 -1.62 -9.95
N ILE A 179 22.20 -2.48 -10.96
CA ILE A 179 22.47 -3.91 -10.78
C ILE A 179 23.94 -4.05 -10.29
N SER A 180 24.20 -4.96 -9.35
CA SER A 180 25.44 -4.96 -8.54
C SER A 180 26.43 -6.09 -8.86
N ASP A 181 26.44 -6.61 -10.09
CA ASP A 181 27.29 -7.74 -10.51
C ASP A 181 27.98 -7.53 -11.87
N GLU A 182 27.95 -6.32 -12.42
CA GLU A 182 28.59 -6.02 -13.70
C GLU A 182 30.13 -5.91 -13.56
N LEU A 183 30.85 -6.61 -14.44
CA LEU A 183 32.30 -6.53 -14.53
C LEU A 183 32.73 -5.65 -15.70
N TYR A 184 33.28 -4.47 -15.40
CA TYR A 184 33.85 -3.59 -16.41
C TYR A 184 35.35 -3.84 -16.59
N ARG A 185 35.80 -3.86 -17.85
CA ARG A 185 37.22 -3.99 -18.20
C ARG A 185 37.62 -2.82 -19.08
N CYS A 186 38.68 -2.13 -18.68
CA CYS A 186 39.23 -1.00 -19.43
C CYS A 186 40.72 -1.18 -19.66
N HIS A 187 41.19 -0.69 -20.80
CA HIS A 187 42.61 -0.72 -21.14
C HIS A 187 43.31 0.52 -20.59
N ARG A 188 44.48 0.32 -20.00
CA ARG A 188 45.32 1.41 -19.50
C ARG A 188 45.64 2.37 -20.66
N GLY A 189 45.43 3.67 -20.43
CA GLY A 189 45.71 4.73 -21.41
C GLY A 189 44.63 4.92 -22.48
N SER A 190 43.54 4.17 -22.45
CA SER A 190 42.37 4.39 -23.32
C SER A 190 41.20 4.99 -22.52
N PRO A 191 40.33 5.81 -23.15
CA PRO A 191 39.08 6.22 -22.52
C PRO A 191 38.27 5.00 -22.06
N CYS A 192 37.83 5.03 -20.80
CA CYS A 192 37.03 3.99 -20.19
C CYS A 192 35.58 4.50 -20.11
N VAL A 193 34.66 3.86 -20.82
CA VAL A 193 33.23 4.16 -20.77
C VAL A 193 32.54 3.07 -19.96
N ILE A 194 31.89 3.47 -18.88
CA ILE A 194 31.14 2.57 -17.99
C ILE A 194 29.65 2.83 -18.23
N THR A 195 28.93 1.79 -18.62
CA THR A 195 27.48 1.83 -18.78
C THR A 195 26.85 1.14 -17.58
N VAL A 196 26.10 1.89 -16.77
CA VAL A 196 25.40 1.34 -15.60
C VAL A 196 24.00 0.91 -16.03
N SER A 197 23.66 -0.35 -15.79
CA SER A 197 22.28 -0.85 -15.90
C SER A 197 21.60 -0.89 -14.52
N GLY A 198 20.27 -0.74 -14.49
CA GLY A 198 19.54 -0.59 -13.23
C GLY A 198 18.05 -0.40 -13.40
N TRP A 199 17.37 -0.24 -12.27
CA TRP A 199 15.94 0.08 -12.21
C TRP A 199 15.75 1.55 -11.82
N ALA A 200 14.88 2.25 -12.56
CA ALA A 200 14.54 3.66 -12.32
C ALA A 200 15.76 4.58 -12.13
N LEU A 201 16.82 4.38 -12.95
CA LEU A 201 18.00 5.24 -12.94
C LEU A 201 17.64 6.65 -13.43
N GLN A 202 18.24 7.67 -12.80
CA GLN A 202 18.00 9.07 -13.10
C GLN A 202 19.26 9.73 -13.67
N SER A 203 19.11 10.80 -14.45
CA SER A 203 20.24 11.59 -14.98
C SER A 203 21.07 12.28 -13.88
N THR A 204 20.49 12.43 -12.70
CA THR A 204 21.13 12.98 -11.50
C THR A 204 21.97 11.95 -10.75
N ASP A 205 21.88 10.67 -11.08
CA ASP A 205 22.70 9.63 -10.46
C ASP A 205 24.18 9.84 -10.79
N ARG A 206 25.05 9.39 -9.88
CA ARG A 206 26.49 9.57 -9.97
C ARG A 206 27.19 8.26 -9.69
N LEU A 207 28.27 8.02 -10.42
CA LEU A 207 29.15 6.87 -10.22
C LEU A 207 30.46 7.35 -9.59
N ARG A 208 30.93 6.62 -8.58
CA ARG A 208 32.25 6.78 -7.99
C ARG A 208 33.00 5.45 -8.13
N VAL A 209 34.19 5.50 -8.71
CA VAL A 209 35.10 4.35 -8.72
C VAL A 209 35.91 4.37 -7.43
N VAL A 210 36.02 3.21 -6.78
CA VAL A 210 36.81 3.00 -5.56
C VAL A 210 37.85 1.92 -5.80
N ALA A 211 38.89 1.87 -4.96
CA ALA A 211 39.91 0.83 -5.05
C ALA A 211 39.30 -0.56 -4.86
N TYR A 212 39.83 -1.56 -5.57
CA TYR A 212 39.37 -2.94 -5.43
C TYR A 212 39.54 -3.42 -3.98
N GLY A 213 38.49 -4.02 -3.41
CA GLY A 213 38.43 -4.46 -2.01
C GLY A 213 37.98 -3.38 -1.01
N ALA A 214 37.86 -2.12 -1.42
CA ALA A 214 37.23 -1.08 -0.59
C ALA A 214 35.70 -1.25 -0.56
N SER A 215 35.06 -0.87 0.55
CA SER A 215 33.59 -0.86 0.62
C SER A 215 33.03 0.45 0.05
N CYS A 216 31.95 0.36 -0.73
CA CYS A 216 31.28 1.52 -1.32
C CYS A 216 30.59 2.45 -0.29
N LYS A 217 30.65 2.12 1.00
CA LYS A 217 30.05 2.89 2.11
C LYS A 217 31.09 3.61 2.98
N SER A 218 32.37 3.24 2.90
CA SER A 218 33.40 3.68 3.83
C SER A 218 34.59 4.32 3.11
N ILE A 219 34.47 5.58 2.71
CA ILE A 219 35.66 6.40 2.46
C ILE A 219 35.44 7.78 3.06
N ALA A 220 36.07 7.99 4.23
CA ALA A 220 36.41 9.33 4.70
C ALA A 220 37.21 10.01 3.59
N SER A 221 36.76 11.19 3.16
CA SER A 221 37.45 12.01 2.16
C SER A 221 38.86 12.35 2.64
N SER A 222 39.87 11.61 2.20
CA SER A 222 41.24 12.12 2.19
C SER A 222 41.46 12.83 0.85
N VAL A 223 41.26 14.15 0.85
CA VAL A 223 41.90 15.06 -0.11
C VAL A 223 43.29 15.35 0.43
#